data_AF-A0A2V5WFI7-F1
#
_entry.id   AF-A0A2V5WFI7-F1
#
_cell.length_a   1.000
_cell.length_b   1.000
_cell.length_c   1.000
_cell.angle_alpha   90.00
_cell.angle_beta   90.00
_cell.angle_gamma   90.00
#
_symmetry.space_group_name_H-M   'P 1'
#
loop_
_entity.id
_entity.type
_entity.pdbx_description
1 polymer ?
#
loop_
_entity_poly.entity_id
_entity_poly.type
_entity_poly.pdbx_seq_one_letter_code
_entity_poly.pdbx_strand_id
1 'polypeptide(L)' 'TTGIADDTYMEVKSGVQPGDEVISGSYSAISRKLKDGAKVVIDKETTSTK' A
#
# COMPACT_ATOMS: atom_id res chain seq x y z
N THR A 1 -5.20 -8.72 -9.91
CA THR A 1 -4.65 -8.36 -11.23
C THR A 1 -4.47 -6.86 -11.24
N THR A 2 -3.35 -6.39 -11.74
CA THR A 2 -3.12 -4.95 -11.94
C THR A 2 -3.74 -4.54 -13.28
N GLY A 3 -4.19 -3.30 -13.37
CA GLY A 3 -4.73 -2.69 -14.56
C GLY A 3 -3.66 -1.92 -15.32
N ILE A 4 -3.90 -0.63 -15.49
CA ILE A 4 -2.96 0.33 -16.08
C ILE A 4 -1.98 0.80 -15.00
N ALA A 5 -0.69 0.87 -15.31
CA ALA A 5 0.32 1.39 -14.41
C ALA A 5 1.34 2.21 -15.19
N ASP A 6 1.58 3.41 -14.71
CA ASP A 6 2.58 4.37 -15.19
C ASP A 6 3.58 4.67 -14.07
N ASP A 7 4.58 5.51 -14.33
CA ASP A 7 5.62 5.85 -13.35
C ASP A 7 5.09 6.51 -12.07
N THR A 8 3.89 7.12 -12.14
CA THR A 8 3.27 7.85 -11.02
C THR A 8 2.05 7.15 -10.44
N TYR A 9 1.34 6.32 -11.21
CA TYR A 9 0.05 5.76 -10.81
C TYR A 9 -0.04 4.28 -11.16
N MET A 10 -0.65 3.49 -10.29
CA MET A 10 -0.92 2.07 -10.53
C MET A 10 -2.37 1.74 -10.21
N GLU A 11 -3.07 1.11 -11.14
CA GLU A 11 -4.42 0.61 -10.97
C GLU A 11 -4.40 -0.85 -10.47
N VAL A 12 -5.09 -1.12 -9.37
CA VAL A 12 -5.26 -2.48 -8.82
C VAL A 12 -6.69 -2.93 -9.07
N LYS A 13 -6.88 -3.95 -9.93
CA LYS A 13 -8.20 -4.49 -10.32
C LYS A 13 -8.65 -5.66 -9.47
N SER A 14 -7.73 -6.41 -8.88
CA SER A 14 -8.06 -7.46 -7.91
C SER A 14 -6.91 -7.81 -6.98
N GLY A 15 -7.24 -8.29 -5.78
CA GLY A 15 -6.29 -8.66 -4.72
C GLY A 15 -6.22 -7.68 -3.56
N VAL A 16 -6.90 -6.53 -3.67
CA VAL A 16 -7.09 -5.55 -2.60
C VAL A 16 -8.55 -5.09 -2.65
N GLN A 17 -9.22 -5.03 -1.51
CA GLN A 17 -10.59 -4.57 -1.38
C GLN A 17 -10.65 -3.15 -0.80
N PRO A 18 -11.73 -2.40 -1.08
CA PRO A 18 -11.97 -1.13 -0.41
C PRO A 18 -12.02 -1.33 1.11
N GLY A 19 -11.12 -0.65 1.84
CA GLY A 19 -10.98 -0.78 3.29
C GLY A 19 -9.82 -1.64 3.76
N ASP A 20 -9.11 -2.32 2.85
CA ASP A 20 -7.90 -3.06 3.21
C ASP A 20 -6.76 -2.09 3.56
N GLU A 21 -6.03 -2.42 4.63
CA GLU A 21 -4.81 -1.69 5.00
C GLU A 21 -3.67 -2.08 4.08
N VAL A 22 -3.11 -1.09 3.38
CA VAL A 22 -2.00 -1.27 2.46
C VAL A 22 -0.76 -0.53 2.97
N ILE A 23 0.41 -1.14 2.79
CA ILE A 23 1.68 -0.52 3.14
C ILE A 23 2.21 0.16 1.89
N SER A 24 2.22 1.49 1.90
CA SER A 24 2.83 2.31 0.85
C SER A 24 4.20 2.81 1.32
N GLY A 25 5.18 2.80 0.41
CA GLY A 25 6.53 3.29 0.71
C GLY A 25 7.57 2.79 -0.28
N SER A 26 8.77 3.36 -0.20
CA SER A 26 9.89 2.93 -1.05
C SER A 26 10.17 1.43 -0.87
N TYR A 27 10.45 0.74 -1.97
CA TYR A 27 10.78 -0.69 -1.94
C TYR A 27 11.91 -1.01 -0.96
N SER A 28 12.91 -0.12 -0.85
CA SER A 28 14.03 -0.27 0.07
C SER A 28 13.60 -0.25 1.54
N ALA A 29 12.60 0.58 1.89
CA ALA A 29 12.03 0.62 3.23
C ALA A 29 11.23 -0.66 3.52
N ILE A 30 10.42 -1.12 2.57
CA ILE A 30 9.63 -2.35 2.73
C ILE A 30 10.56 -3.56 2.84
N SER A 31 11.48 -3.75 1.90
CA SER A 31 12.36 -4.92 1.86
C SER A 31 13.34 -5.02 3.04
N ARG A 32 13.81 -3.89 3.58
CA ARG A 32 14.87 -3.89 4.62
C ARG A 32 14.37 -3.58 6.02
N LYS A 33 13.34 -2.74 6.15
CA LYS A 33 12.84 -2.24 7.45
C LYS A 33 11.57 -2.95 7.87
N LEU A 34 10.76 -3.46 6.93
CA LEU A 34 9.59 -4.27 7.25
C LEU A 34 10.07 -5.70 7.57
N LYS A 35 9.98 -6.07 8.84
CA LYS A 35 10.18 -7.42 9.34
C LYS A 35 8.93 -7.84 10.11
N ASP A 36 8.76 -9.14 10.30
CA ASP A 36 7.66 -9.64 11.14
C ASP A 36 7.74 -9.02 12.55
N GLY A 37 6.63 -8.46 13.02
CA GLY A 37 6.55 -7.69 14.27
C GLY A 37 7.18 -6.30 14.27
N ALA A 38 7.63 -5.77 13.12
CA ALA A 38 8.16 -4.42 13.04
C ALA A 38 7.06 -3.37 13.29
N LYS A 39 7.36 -2.37 14.12
CA LYS A 39 6.47 -1.22 14.33
C LYS A 39 6.47 -0.37 13.07
N VAL A 40 5.30 -0.26 12.44
CA VAL A 40 5.06 0.66 11.33
C VAL A 40 4.27 1.87 11.83
N VAL A 41 4.54 3.03 11.24
CA VAL A 41 3.74 4.23 11.48
C VAL A 41 2.65 4.23 10.42
N ILE A 42 1.40 4.24 10.86
CA ILE A 42 0.25 4.33 9.97
C ILE A 42 0.08 5.82 9.65
N ASP A 43 0.58 6.26 8.50
CA ASP A 43 0.13 7.51 7.91
C ASP A 43 -1.30 7.28 7.42
N LYS A 44 -2.28 7.67 8.26
CA LYS A 44 -3.69 7.70 7.85
C LYS A 44 -3.89 8.84 6.87
N GLU A 45 -3.36 8.72 5.66
CA GLU A 45 -3.92 9.46 4.53
C GLU A 45 -5.17 8.70 4.05
N THR A 46 -6.29 9.08 4.68
CA THR A 46 -7.67 9.00 4.21
C THR A 46 -8.00 8.02 3.08
N THR A 47 -8.71 6.94 3.42
CA THR A 47 -9.98 6.60 2.75
C THR A 47 -10.80 5.63 3.61
N SER A 48 -11.47 6.18 4.63
CA SER A 48 -12.77 5.67 5.03
C SER A 48 -13.82 6.70 4.67
N THR A 49 -14.91 6.19 4.09
CA THR A 49 -16.27 6.77 4.13
C THR A 49 -16.62 7.77 3.04
N LYS A 50 -17.36 7.32 2.02
CA LYS A 50 -18.83 7.36 2.08
C LYS A 50 -19.45 6.37 1.09
#